data_AF-A0A2V6JPY8-F1
#
_entry.id   AF-A0A2V6JPY8-F1
#
_cell.length_a   1.000
_cell.length_b   1.000
_cell.length_c   1.000
_cell.angle_alpha   90.00
_cell.angle_beta   90.00
_cell.angle_gamma   90.00
#
_symmetry.space_group_name_H-M   'P 1'
#
loop_
_entity.id
_entity.type
_entity.pdbx_description
1 polymer ?
#
loop_
_entity_poly.entity_id
_entity_poly.type
_entity_poly.pdbx_seq_one_letter_code
_entity_poly.pdbx_strand_id
1 'polypeptide(L)'
;MIRLNRTATEPLHEQLYRQIRDELKSGRFGEGSSRLPSSRALATDRGISRSTVRLALSKLHAEGYLRSKPGSGTFVANLLPESFLTADQPKTYQPIQRPARISERVQAIPDARVGNQFDLGATGAGPGVSLVASIPAVDEFPIAAWERLRAQVLAKKGVNLLRYSSNRGDVDLRKAIAAYLCDFRAARCHPDQIVIVAGMQQAMLISAMAVLNPGEAAWIEDPCYQQTQRVLSLAGVKIFPKALDTQG
;
A
#
# COMPACT_ATOMS: atom_id res chain seq x y z
N MET A 1 -28.29 33.21 9.40
CA MET A 1 -28.42 33.89 10.73
C MET A 1 -27.82 32.98 11.78
N ILE A 2 -26.75 33.40 12.46
CA ILE A 2 -25.97 32.56 13.38
C ILE A 2 -26.72 32.39 14.71
N ARG A 3 -27.05 31.15 15.12
CA ARG A 3 -27.75 30.81 16.38
C ARG A 3 -26.92 29.82 17.20
N LEU A 4 -26.52 30.21 18.41
CA LEU A 4 -25.69 29.36 19.28
C LEU A 4 -26.56 28.65 20.32
N ASN A 5 -26.32 27.36 20.54
CA ASN A 5 -26.99 26.55 21.55
C ASN A 5 -26.06 26.25 22.72
N ARG A 6 -26.39 26.76 23.92
CA ARG A 6 -25.58 26.56 25.14
C ARG A 6 -25.77 25.18 25.79
N THR A 7 -26.83 24.46 25.45
CA THR A 7 -27.12 23.13 26.01
C THR A 7 -26.62 21.98 25.13
N ALA A 8 -26.08 22.30 23.94
CA ALA A 8 -25.50 21.31 23.06
C ALA A 8 -24.11 20.86 23.55
N THR A 9 -23.76 19.61 23.23
CA THR A 9 -22.44 19.02 23.55
C THR A 9 -21.28 19.69 22.80
N GLU A 10 -21.55 20.29 21.64
CA GLU A 10 -20.57 21.03 20.83
C GLU A 10 -20.20 22.35 21.52
N PRO A 11 -18.92 22.65 21.80
CA PRO A 11 -18.52 23.92 22.40
C PRO A 11 -18.93 25.13 21.56
N LEU A 12 -19.28 26.25 22.21
CA LEU A 12 -19.79 27.46 21.54
C LEU A 12 -18.85 28.05 20.47
N HIS A 13 -17.53 27.87 20.63
CA HIS A 13 -16.56 28.33 19.62
C HIS A 13 -16.58 27.47 18.35
N GLU A 14 -16.84 26.17 18.47
CA GLU A 14 -16.97 25.25 17.33
C GLU A 14 -18.27 25.50 16.58
N GLN A 15 -19.38 25.69 17.31
CA GLN A 15 -20.66 26.09 16.73
C GLN A 15 -20.54 27.40 15.94
N LEU A 16 -19.85 28.40 16.52
CA LEU A 16 -19.63 29.70 15.87
C LEU A 16 -18.73 29.56 14.64
N TYR A 17 -17.64 28.80 14.75
CA TYR A 17 -16.76 28.48 13.61
C TYR A 17 -17.55 27.83 12.47
N ARG A 18 -18.32 26.77 12.76
CA ARG A 18 -19.07 26.00 11.75
C ARG A 18 -20.10 26.87 11.05
N GLN A 19 -20.88 27.64 11.81
CA GLN A 19 -21.91 28.48 11.22
C GLN A 19 -21.34 29.63 10.39
N ILE A 20 -20.24 30.26 10.83
CA ILE A 20 -19.56 31.26 10.00
C ILE A 20 -19.00 30.61 8.73
N ARG A 21 -18.33 29.46 8.84
CA ARG A 21 -17.82 28.72 7.68
C ARG A 21 -18.92 28.36 6.68
N ASP A 22 -20.04 27.85 7.15
CA ASP A 22 -21.15 27.41 6.28
C ASP A 22 -21.84 28.62 5.62
N GLU A 23 -21.94 29.75 6.32
CA GLU A 23 -22.40 31.02 5.74
C GLU A 23 -21.44 31.57 4.68
N LEU A 24 -20.12 31.48 4.91
CA LEU A 24 -19.07 31.82 3.92
C LEU A 24 -19.15 30.93 2.68
N LYS A 25 -19.31 29.60 2.86
CA LYS A 25 -19.54 28.63 1.78
C LYS A 25 -20.76 28.95 0.93
N SER A 26 -21.86 29.36 1.57
CA SER A 26 -23.14 29.62 0.90
C SER A 26 -23.18 30.93 0.09
N GLY A 27 -22.08 31.69 0.04
CA GLY A 27 -22.00 32.96 -0.69
C GLY A 27 -22.79 34.11 -0.08
N ARG A 28 -23.33 33.95 1.14
CA ARG A 28 -24.14 34.98 1.82
C ARG A 28 -23.31 36.19 2.29
N PHE A 29 -21.99 36.03 2.38
CA PHE A 29 -21.05 37.13 2.50
C PHE A 29 -20.56 37.47 1.09
N GLY A 30 -21.02 38.59 0.53
CA GLY A 30 -20.74 38.97 -0.86
C GLY A 30 -19.26 38.86 -1.23
N GLU A 31 -19.01 38.44 -2.47
CA GLU A 31 -17.73 38.02 -3.03
C GLU A 31 -16.55 38.94 -2.61
N GLY A 32 -15.55 38.32 -1.97
CA GLY A 32 -14.18 38.82 -1.84
C GLY A 32 -13.90 40.08 -0.99
N SER A 33 -14.91 40.84 -0.54
CA SER A 33 -14.66 42.15 0.11
C SER A 33 -15.44 42.42 1.40
N SER A 34 -16.25 41.47 1.86
CA SER A 34 -17.07 41.66 3.06
C SER A 34 -16.21 41.65 4.34
N ARG A 35 -16.15 42.78 5.05
CA ARG A 35 -15.47 42.89 6.34
C ARG A 35 -16.32 42.22 7.42
N LEU A 36 -15.75 41.30 8.18
CA LEU A 36 -16.44 40.73 9.34
C LEU A 36 -16.52 41.74 10.49
N PRO A 37 -17.59 41.68 11.31
CA PRO A 37 -17.65 42.39 12.57
C PRO A 37 -16.41 42.11 13.43
N SER A 38 -15.98 43.11 14.19
CA SER A 38 -14.85 42.93 15.12
C SER A 38 -15.18 41.85 16.16
N SER A 39 -14.14 41.20 16.72
CA SER A 39 -14.32 40.21 17.80
C SER A 39 -15.13 40.74 18.98
N ARG A 40 -15.08 42.06 19.24
CA ARG A 40 -15.88 42.72 20.29
C ARG A 40 -17.35 42.84 19.87
N ALA A 41 -17.62 43.34 18.67
CA ALA A 41 -18.98 43.48 18.16
C ALA A 41 -19.70 42.12 18.05
N LEU A 42 -18.99 41.09 17.55
CA LEU A 42 -19.54 39.75 17.41
C LEU A 42 -19.78 39.06 18.76
N ALA A 43 -18.95 39.35 19.78
CA ALA A 43 -19.16 38.87 21.14
C ALA A 43 -20.41 39.49 21.78
N THR A 44 -20.59 40.80 21.62
CA THR A 44 -21.77 41.53 22.13
C THR A 44 -23.05 41.07 21.43
N ASP A 45 -23.06 41.01 20.10
CA ASP A 45 -24.22 40.63 19.28
C ASP A 45 -24.66 39.17 19.50
N ARG A 46 -23.74 38.28 19.92
CA ARG A 46 -24.04 36.87 20.22
C ARG A 46 -24.14 36.56 21.71
N GLY A 47 -23.91 37.55 22.58
CA GLY A 47 -23.94 37.37 24.03
C GLY A 47 -22.98 36.30 24.55
N ILE A 48 -21.76 36.21 23.98
CA ILE A 48 -20.73 35.22 24.37
C ILE A 48 -19.40 35.90 24.68
N SER A 49 -18.48 35.17 25.31
CA SER A 49 -17.17 35.71 25.66
C SER A 49 -16.34 36.05 24.41
N ARG A 50 -15.54 37.12 24.51
CA ARG A 50 -14.61 37.52 23.45
C ARG A 50 -13.55 36.45 23.16
N SER A 51 -13.15 35.65 24.15
CA SER A 51 -12.19 34.55 23.96
C SER A 51 -12.78 33.42 23.12
N THR A 52 -14.06 33.09 23.32
CA THR A 52 -14.80 32.11 22.49
C THR A 52 -14.88 32.56 21.03
N VAL A 53 -15.18 33.84 20.79
CA VAL A 53 -15.18 34.43 19.44
C VAL A 53 -13.79 34.41 18.81
N ARG A 54 -12.76 34.76 19.58
CA ARG A 54 -11.38 34.75 19.08
C ARG A 54 -10.93 33.34 18.68
N LEU A 55 -11.31 32.32 19.43
CA LEU A 55 -10.97 30.93 19.13
C LEU A 55 -11.60 30.47 17.81
N ALA A 56 -12.88 30.80 17.58
CA ALA A 56 -13.58 30.52 16.32
C ALA A 56 -12.94 31.24 15.12
N LEU A 57 -12.68 32.55 15.25
CA LEU A 57 -12.04 33.34 14.18
C LEU A 57 -10.59 32.91 13.91
N SER A 58 -9.85 32.50 14.94
CA SER A 58 -8.49 31.97 14.80
C SER A 58 -8.48 30.67 14.00
N LYS A 59 -9.46 29.78 14.23
CA LYS A 59 -9.61 28.53 13.48
C LYS A 59 -9.96 28.81 12.01
N LEU A 60 -10.91 29.71 11.75
CA LEU A 60 -11.25 30.15 10.39
C LEU A 60 -10.06 30.80 9.66
N HIS A 61 -9.20 31.53 10.38
CA HIS A 61 -7.98 32.10 9.81
C HIS A 61 -6.94 31.03 9.48
N ALA A 62 -6.70 30.08 10.40
CA ALA A 62 -5.77 28.98 10.18
C ALA A 62 -6.17 28.07 9.01
N GLU A 63 -7.47 27.90 8.79
CA GLU A 63 -8.01 27.11 7.67
C GLU A 63 -8.18 27.92 6.37
N GLY A 64 -7.80 29.21 6.36
CA GLY A 64 -7.75 30.03 5.15
C GLY A 64 -9.07 30.68 4.74
N TYR A 65 -10.12 30.63 5.57
CA TYR A 65 -11.39 31.30 5.31
C TYR A 65 -11.32 32.82 5.50
N LEU A 66 -10.42 33.28 6.37
CA LEU A 66 -10.31 34.69 6.75
C LEU A 66 -8.90 35.23 6.52
N ARG A 67 -8.79 36.52 6.21
CA ARG A 67 -7.54 37.27 6.13
C ARG A 67 -7.59 38.45 7.09
N SER A 68 -6.52 38.68 7.84
CA SER A 68 -6.40 39.84 8.71
C SER A 68 -5.49 40.87 8.05
N LYS A 69 -5.96 42.11 7.95
CA LYS A 69 -5.14 43.26 7.52
C LYS A 69 -4.84 44.12 8.75
N PRO A 70 -3.55 44.33 9.12
CA PRO A 70 -3.17 45.14 10.27
C PRO A 70 -3.85 46.52 10.21
N GLY A 71 -4.50 46.93 11.30
CA GLY A 71 -5.24 48.20 11.39
C GLY A 71 -6.59 48.26 10.66
N SER A 72 -6.90 47.33 9.74
CA SER A 72 -8.12 47.38 8.91
C SER A 72 -9.18 46.32 9.24
N GLY A 73 -8.87 45.32 10.07
CA GLY A 73 -9.83 44.30 10.54
C GLY A 73 -9.69 42.93 9.87
N THR A 74 -10.71 42.09 10.03
CA THR A 74 -10.77 40.73 9.47
C THR A 74 -11.70 40.70 8.27
N PHE A 75 -11.21 40.19 7.16
CA PHE A 75 -11.91 40.10 5.88
C PHE A 75 -12.07 38.63 5.48
N VAL A 76 -13.07 38.34 4.68
CA VAL A 76 -13.21 37.04 4.03
C VAL A 76 -12.07 36.85 3.03
N ALA A 77 -11.53 35.64 2.91
CA ALA A 77 -10.51 35.34 1.91
C ALA A 77 -11.07 35.44 0.48
N ASN A 78 -10.31 36.02 -0.44
CA ASN A 78 -10.74 36.23 -1.84
C ASN A 78 -11.06 34.92 -2.58
N LEU A 79 -10.42 33.83 -2.19
CA LEU A 79 -10.66 32.47 -2.66
C LEU A 79 -10.85 31.62 -1.42
N LEU A 80 -12.02 31.00 -1.29
CA LEU A 80 -12.31 30.10 -0.18
C LEU A 80 -11.64 28.75 -0.44
N PRO A 81 -11.26 27.99 0.60
CA PRO A 81 -10.69 26.65 0.43
C PRO A 81 -11.55 25.73 -0.44
N GLU A 82 -12.89 25.86 -0.39
CA GLU A 82 -13.78 25.07 -1.25
C GLU A 82 -13.59 25.40 -2.73
N SER A 83 -13.18 26.61 -3.09
CA SER A 83 -12.93 26.99 -4.49
C SER A 83 -11.82 26.12 -5.13
N PHE A 84 -10.93 25.54 -4.31
CA PHE A 84 -9.86 24.64 -4.77
C PHE A 84 -10.17 23.16 -4.53
N LEU A 85 -11.11 22.86 -3.63
CA LEU A 85 -11.46 21.50 -3.21
C LEU A 85 -12.77 21.00 -3.80
N THR A 86 -13.53 21.88 -4.46
CA THR A 86 -14.67 21.47 -5.28
C THR A 86 -14.07 20.81 -6.51
N ALA A 87 -14.04 19.48 -6.53
CA ALA A 87 -14.04 18.79 -7.80
C ALA A 87 -15.20 19.40 -8.59
N ASP A 88 -14.93 20.00 -9.76
CA ASP A 88 -15.96 20.34 -10.75
C ASP A 88 -17.04 19.25 -10.67
N GLN A 89 -18.33 19.64 -10.57
CA GLN A 89 -19.46 18.69 -10.64
C GLN A 89 -19.06 17.54 -11.55
N PRO A 90 -19.16 16.27 -11.12
CA PRO A 90 -18.47 15.16 -11.76
C PRO A 90 -18.66 15.33 -13.25
N LYS A 91 -17.62 15.84 -13.93
CA LYS A 91 -17.62 15.89 -15.39
C LYS A 91 -17.93 14.44 -15.70
N THR A 92 -18.99 14.18 -16.45
CA THR A 92 -19.30 12.83 -16.90
C THR A 92 -18.07 12.42 -17.69
N TYR A 93 -17.11 11.81 -17.00
CA TYR A 93 -15.93 11.24 -17.58
C TYR A 93 -16.53 10.06 -18.30
N GLN A 94 -16.76 10.25 -19.60
CA GLN A 94 -16.79 9.14 -20.54
C GLN A 94 -15.57 8.32 -20.14
N PRO A 95 -15.75 7.13 -19.52
CA PRO A 95 -14.62 6.31 -19.16
C PRO A 95 -13.85 6.18 -20.45
N ILE A 96 -12.58 6.57 -20.44
CA ILE A 96 -11.74 6.30 -21.60
C ILE A 96 -11.72 4.77 -21.66
N GLN A 97 -12.57 4.19 -22.51
CA GLN A 97 -12.62 2.77 -22.82
C GLN A 97 -11.40 2.47 -23.68
N ARG A 98 -10.21 2.72 -23.14
CA ARG A 98 -9.01 2.13 -23.68
C ARG A 98 -9.06 0.68 -23.24
N PRO A 99 -9.04 -0.28 -24.19
CA PRO A 99 -8.86 -1.66 -23.82
C PRO A 99 -7.61 -1.75 -22.94
N ALA A 100 -7.70 -2.51 -21.85
CA ALA A 100 -6.57 -2.69 -20.96
C ALA A 100 -5.39 -3.23 -21.79
N ARG A 101 -4.34 -2.43 -21.94
CA ARG A 101 -3.14 -2.86 -22.65
C ARG A 101 -2.39 -3.84 -21.76
N ILE A 102 -2.50 -5.12 -22.08
CA ILE A 102 -1.66 -6.18 -21.50
C ILE A 102 -0.39 -6.27 -22.36
N SER A 103 0.78 -6.41 -21.73
CA SER A 103 2.04 -6.58 -22.47
C SER A 103 2.07 -7.90 -23.23
N GLU A 104 2.67 -7.92 -24.42
CA GLU A 104 2.82 -9.13 -25.25
C GLU A 104 3.42 -10.32 -24.48
N ARG A 105 4.41 -10.08 -23.61
CA ARG A 105 5.02 -11.13 -22.77
C ARG A 105 4.05 -11.83 -21.82
N VAL A 106 3.01 -11.12 -21.36
CA VAL A 106 1.96 -11.69 -20.50
C VAL A 106 0.92 -12.41 -21.35
N GLN A 107 0.59 -11.88 -22.53
CA GLN A 107 -0.28 -12.56 -23.49
C GLN A 107 0.33 -13.86 -24.02
N ALA A 108 1.66 -13.95 -24.08
CA ALA A 108 2.39 -15.13 -24.52
C ALA A 108 2.55 -16.23 -23.45
N ILE A 109 2.07 -16.02 -22.21
CA ILE A 109 2.13 -17.03 -21.17
C ILE A 109 1.14 -18.16 -21.51
N PRO A 110 1.57 -19.42 -21.62
CA PRO A 110 0.68 -20.55 -21.88
C PRO A 110 -0.10 -20.89 -20.60
N ASP A 111 -1.20 -20.17 -20.35
CA ASP A 111 -2.08 -20.42 -19.21
C ASP A 111 -3.56 -20.34 -19.63
N ALA A 112 -4.19 -21.51 -19.75
CA ALA A 112 -5.61 -21.64 -20.12
C ALA A 112 -6.54 -21.68 -18.89
N ARG A 113 -6.02 -21.42 -17.69
CA ARG A 113 -6.80 -21.48 -16.46
C ARG A 113 -7.77 -20.30 -16.37
N VAL A 114 -8.93 -20.54 -15.77
CA VAL A 114 -10.02 -19.56 -15.63
C VAL A 114 -10.57 -19.50 -14.21
N GLY A 115 -11.14 -18.36 -13.82
CA GLY A 115 -11.75 -18.17 -12.50
C GLY A 115 -10.76 -18.34 -11.35
N ASN A 116 -11.14 -19.11 -10.33
CA ASN A 116 -10.34 -19.26 -9.09
C ASN A 116 -9.17 -20.24 -9.23
N GLN A 117 -8.89 -20.77 -10.42
CA GLN A 117 -7.72 -21.63 -10.67
C GLN A 117 -6.38 -20.88 -10.50
N PHE A 118 -6.41 -19.55 -10.41
CA PHE A 118 -5.26 -18.71 -10.03
C PHE A 118 -5.03 -18.65 -8.52
N ASP A 119 -6.01 -19.07 -7.73
CA ASP A 119 -5.94 -19.01 -6.28
C ASP A 119 -5.21 -20.24 -5.76
N LEU A 120 -3.94 -20.04 -5.40
CA LEU A 120 -3.11 -21.03 -4.71
C LEU A 120 -3.36 -21.00 -3.20
N GLY A 121 -4.18 -20.05 -2.70
CA GLY A 121 -4.66 -20.08 -1.34
C GLY A 121 -5.55 -21.28 -1.13
N ALA A 122 -5.59 -21.82 0.09
CA ALA A 122 -6.58 -22.80 0.50
C ALA A 122 -7.99 -22.18 0.60
N THR A 123 -8.40 -21.39 -0.40
CA THR A 123 -9.68 -20.71 -0.49
C THR A 123 -10.74 -21.71 -0.94
N GLY A 124 -11.10 -22.62 -0.03
CA GLY A 124 -12.17 -23.58 -0.30
C GLY A 124 -12.04 -24.92 0.42
N ALA A 125 -10.96 -25.14 1.19
CA ALA A 125 -10.94 -26.28 2.09
C ALA A 125 -11.89 -25.98 3.26
N GLY A 126 -13.15 -26.40 3.13
CA GLY A 126 -14.04 -26.55 4.27
C GLY A 126 -13.43 -27.47 5.34
N PRO A 127 -14.10 -27.67 6.48
CA PRO A 127 -13.61 -28.61 7.49
C PRO A 127 -13.40 -30.00 6.87
N GLY A 128 -12.15 -30.46 6.77
CA GLY A 128 -11.77 -31.73 6.15
C GLY A 128 -10.28 -31.84 5.79
N VAL A 129 -9.87 -33.01 5.31
CA VAL A 129 -8.50 -33.26 4.81
C VAL A 129 -8.36 -32.68 3.40
N SER A 130 -7.38 -31.81 3.20
CA SER A 130 -7.03 -31.26 1.89
C SER A 130 -6.02 -32.17 1.18
N LEU A 131 -6.33 -32.58 -0.04
CA LEU A 131 -5.39 -33.28 -0.94
C LEU A 131 -4.76 -32.32 -1.97
N VAL A 132 -4.83 -31.01 -1.72
CA VAL A 132 -4.22 -30.00 -2.60
C VAL A 132 -2.70 -30.12 -2.50
N ALA A 133 -2.07 -30.36 -3.65
CA ALA A 133 -0.62 -30.44 -3.74
C ALA A 133 0.04 -29.14 -3.29
N SER A 134 1.24 -29.25 -2.72
CA SER A 134 2.08 -28.11 -2.27
C SER A 134 1.64 -27.39 -0.99
N ILE A 135 0.64 -27.89 -0.26
CA ILE A 135 0.34 -27.43 1.11
C ILE A 135 1.15 -28.30 2.10
N PRO A 136 2.10 -27.74 2.86
CA PRO A 136 2.81 -28.50 3.89
C PRO A 136 1.92 -28.74 5.12
N ALA A 137 2.36 -29.61 6.04
CA ALA A 137 1.73 -29.82 7.35
C ALA A 137 1.90 -28.58 8.24
N VAL A 138 1.12 -27.53 7.97
CA VAL A 138 1.18 -26.24 8.67
C VAL A 138 0.77 -26.36 10.15
N ASP A 139 -0.02 -27.37 10.49
CA ASP A 139 -0.43 -27.76 11.83
C ASP A 139 0.71 -28.37 12.66
N GLU A 140 1.71 -28.97 12.01
CA GLU A 140 2.92 -29.48 12.67
C GLU A 140 4.01 -28.41 12.84
N PHE A 141 3.79 -27.18 12.36
CA PHE A 141 4.79 -26.13 12.46
C PHE A 141 5.10 -25.79 13.94
N PRO A 142 6.37 -25.82 14.39
CA PRO A 142 6.71 -25.65 15.80
C PRO A 142 6.68 -24.18 16.25
N ILE A 143 5.47 -23.61 16.36
CA ILE A 143 5.22 -22.18 16.66
C ILE A 143 5.98 -21.74 17.92
N ALA A 144 5.94 -22.53 19.01
CA ALA A 144 6.58 -22.16 20.27
C ALA A 144 8.11 -22.06 20.15
N ALA A 145 8.74 -22.98 19.42
CA ALA A 145 10.18 -22.94 19.17
C ALA A 145 10.55 -21.74 18.27
N TRP A 146 9.73 -21.48 17.24
CA TRP A 146 9.90 -20.36 16.33
C TRP A 146 9.86 -19.02 17.07
N GLU A 147 8.84 -18.80 17.91
CA GLU A 147 8.69 -17.55 18.67
C GLU A 147 9.85 -17.31 19.64
N ARG A 148 10.30 -18.36 20.32
CA ARG A 148 11.48 -18.30 21.19
C ARG A 148 12.73 -17.88 20.41
N LEU A 149 12.99 -18.49 19.26
CA LEU A 149 14.15 -18.17 18.43
C LEU A 149 14.05 -16.76 17.83
N ARG A 150 12.87 -16.35 17.36
CA ARG A 150 12.59 -15.01 16.86
C ARG A 150 12.91 -13.94 17.90
N ALA A 151 12.45 -14.13 19.15
CA ALA A 151 12.73 -13.22 20.25
C ALA A 151 14.24 -13.16 20.58
N GLN A 152 14.94 -14.30 20.57
CA GLN A 152 16.39 -14.35 20.78
C GLN A 152 17.16 -13.59 19.70
N VAL A 153 16.80 -13.76 18.42
CA VAL A 153 17.43 -13.04 17.31
C VAL A 153 17.18 -11.54 17.40
N LEU A 154 15.96 -11.12 17.75
CA LEU A 154 15.62 -9.72 17.95
C LEU A 154 16.42 -9.10 19.10
N ALA A 155 16.53 -9.79 20.23
CA ALA A 155 17.32 -9.33 21.37
C ALA A 155 18.82 -9.21 21.03
N LYS A 156 19.36 -10.13 20.22
CA LYS A 156 20.78 -10.14 19.83
C LYS A 156 21.13 -9.10 18.76
N LYS A 157 20.32 -8.98 17.71
CA LYS A 157 20.62 -8.12 16.55
C LYS A 157 20.02 -6.71 16.69
N GLY A 158 18.94 -6.56 17.47
CA GLY A 158 18.32 -5.27 17.78
C GLY A 158 17.98 -4.45 16.54
N VAL A 159 18.29 -3.15 16.60
CA VAL A 159 18.02 -2.18 15.53
C VAL A 159 18.71 -2.49 14.20
N ASN A 160 19.76 -3.33 14.18
CA ASN A 160 20.44 -3.70 12.94
C ASN A 160 19.53 -4.51 12.00
N LEU A 161 18.51 -5.20 12.53
CA LEU A 161 17.49 -5.88 11.72
C LEU A 161 16.59 -4.90 10.96
N LEU A 162 16.48 -3.65 11.41
CA LEU A 162 15.64 -2.64 10.78
C LEU A 162 16.34 -1.91 9.62
N ARG A 163 17.61 -2.25 9.37
CA ARG A 163 18.40 -1.69 8.27
C ARG A 163 18.33 -2.61 7.06
N TYR A 164 18.60 -2.05 5.89
CA TYR A 164 18.82 -2.86 4.69
C TYR A 164 19.98 -3.84 4.93
N SER A 165 19.72 -5.11 4.66
CA SER A 165 20.72 -6.18 4.58
C SER A 165 21.48 -6.10 3.25
N SER A 166 22.52 -6.92 3.11
CA SER A 166 23.06 -7.28 1.79
C SER A 166 21.94 -7.72 0.84
N ASN A 167 22.08 -7.38 -0.45
CA ASN A 167 21.20 -7.84 -1.54
C ASN A 167 21.17 -9.37 -1.69
N ARG A 168 22.12 -10.07 -1.08
CA ARG A 168 22.17 -11.54 -1.03
C ARG A 168 21.41 -12.14 0.16
N GLY A 169 20.95 -11.31 1.09
CA GLY A 169 20.40 -11.72 2.38
C GLY A 169 21.44 -11.73 3.51
N ASP A 170 20.95 -12.00 4.71
CA ASP A 170 21.74 -11.99 5.95
C ASP A 170 22.90 -12.99 5.90
N VAL A 171 24.09 -12.55 6.33
CA VAL A 171 25.32 -13.35 6.23
C VAL A 171 25.30 -14.58 7.14
N ASP A 172 24.73 -14.47 8.35
CA ASP A 172 24.68 -15.60 9.28
C ASP A 172 23.71 -16.66 8.76
N LEU A 173 22.57 -16.23 8.20
CA LEU A 173 21.63 -17.12 7.54
C LEU A 173 22.27 -17.85 6.34
N ARG A 174 23.01 -17.15 5.48
CA ARG A 174 23.70 -17.78 4.35
C ARG A 174 24.73 -18.82 4.80
N LYS A 175 25.49 -18.54 5.87
CA LYS A 175 26.42 -19.51 6.46
C LYS A 175 25.71 -20.76 6.98
N ALA A 176 24.60 -20.58 7.71
CA ALA A 176 23.80 -21.69 8.22
C ALA A 176 23.22 -22.55 7.09
N ILE A 177 22.72 -21.93 6.02
CA ILE A 177 22.20 -22.65 4.85
C ILE A 177 23.32 -23.39 4.10
N ALA A 178 24.49 -22.78 3.93
CA ALA A 178 25.63 -23.43 3.29
C ALA A 178 26.06 -24.70 4.05
N ALA A 179 26.16 -24.62 5.38
CA ALA A 179 26.44 -25.77 6.23
C ALA A 179 25.38 -26.86 6.08
N TYR A 180 24.09 -26.50 6.16
CA TYR A 180 22.98 -27.43 5.97
C TYR A 180 23.01 -28.13 4.61
N LEU A 181 23.27 -27.39 3.52
CA LEU A 181 23.35 -27.96 2.18
C LEU A 181 24.55 -28.89 2.01
N CYS A 182 25.68 -28.59 2.65
CA CYS A 182 26.85 -29.47 2.68
C CYS A 182 26.52 -30.78 3.40
N ASP A 183 25.92 -30.69 4.59
CA ASP A 183 25.67 -31.86 5.46
C ASP A 183 24.56 -32.77 4.90
N PHE A 184 23.47 -32.21 4.39
CA PHE A 184 22.28 -32.99 4.00
C PHE A 184 22.13 -33.24 2.51
N ARG A 185 22.81 -32.46 1.66
CA ARG A 185 22.71 -32.57 0.19
C ARG A 185 24.05 -32.82 -0.48
N ALA A 186 25.13 -32.99 0.29
CA ALA A 186 26.51 -33.09 -0.21
C ALA A 186 26.88 -31.96 -1.19
N ALA A 187 26.19 -30.82 -1.09
CA ALA A 187 26.37 -29.70 -2.00
C ALA A 187 27.58 -28.88 -1.55
N ARG A 188 28.56 -28.71 -2.44
CA ARG A 188 29.71 -27.85 -2.21
C ARG A 188 29.36 -26.41 -2.55
N CYS A 189 28.89 -25.63 -1.58
CA CYS A 189 28.55 -24.23 -1.79
C CYS A 189 29.21 -23.32 -0.74
N HIS A 190 29.81 -22.23 -1.20
CA HIS A 190 30.27 -21.15 -0.33
C HIS A 190 29.09 -20.23 0.01
N PRO A 191 29.01 -19.64 1.22
CA PRO A 191 27.93 -18.71 1.57
C PRO A 191 27.75 -17.56 0.57
N ASP A 192 28.82 -17.11 -0.09
CA ASP A 192 28.77 -16.05 -1.11
C ASP A 192 28.24 -16.51 -2.47
N GLN A 193 27.86 -17.77 -2.61
CA GLN A 193 27.11 -18.29 -3.75
C GLN A 193 25.61 -18.35 -3.47
N ILE A 194 25.18 -18.11 -2.22
CA ILE A 194 23.77 -18.16 -1.82
C ILE A 194 23.13 -16.77 -1.91
N VAL A 195 21.92 -16.71 -2.47
CA VAL A 195 21.04 -15.53 -2.49
C VAL A 195 19.72 -15.93 -1.83
N ILE A 196 19.32 -15.20 -0.79
CA ILE A 196 18.05 -15.41 -0.09
C ILE A 196 16.95 -14.67 -0.84
N VAL A 197 15.86 -15.36 -1.13
CA VAL A 197 14.69 -14.84 -1.83
C VAL A 197 13.41 -15.21 -1.08
N ALA A 198 12.30 -14.53 -1.40
CA ALA A 198 11.01 -14.77 -0.75
C ALA A 198 10.29 -16.03 -1.26
N GLY A 199 10.75 -16.64 -2.35
CA GLY A 199 10.18 -17.87 -2.87
C GLY A 199 10.81 -18.37 -4.17
N MET A 200 10.45 -19.59 -4.56
CA MET A 200 11.01 -20.29 -5.72
C MET A 200 10.79 -19.51 -7.03
N GLN A 201 9.61 -18.94 -7.26
CA GLN A 201 9.32 -18.19 -8.49
C GLN A 201 10.23 -16.97 -8.66
N GLN A 202 10.53 -16.27 -7.56
CA GLN A 202 11.50 -15.16 -7.56
C GLN A 202 12.92 -15.68 -7.86
N ALA A 203 13.32 -16.81 -7.25
CA ALA A 203 14.61 -17.45 -7.51
C ALA A 203 14.78 -17.78 -9.00
N MET A 204 13.76 -18.41 -9.59
CA MET A 204 13.74 -18.81 -10.98
C MET A 204 13.81 -17.61 -11.92
N LEU A 205 13.05 -16.55 -11.63
CA LEU A 205 13.03 -15.35 -12.47
C LEU A 205 14.38 -14.64 -12.45
N ILE A 206 14.97 -14.43 -11.27
CA ILE A 206 16.30 -13.83 -11.14
C ILE A 206 17.34 -14.69 -11.87
N SER A 207 17.26 -16.02 -11.71
CA SER A 207 18.19 -16.94 -12.37
C SER A 207 18.07 -16.86 -13.90
N ALA A 208 16.85 -16.92 -14.43
CA ALA A 208 16.58 -16.80 -15.87
C ALA A 208 17.09 -15.46 -16.42
N MET A 209 16.79 -14.34 -15.74
CA MET A 209 17.26 -13.02 -16.15
C MET A 209 18.78 -12.86 -16.06
N ALA A 210 19.45 -13.62 -15.19
CA ALA A 210 20.90 -13.54 -15.01
C ALA A 210 21.68 -14.36 -16.05
N VAL A 211 21.09 -15.44 -16.58
CA VAL A 211 21.81 -16.42 -17.42
C VAL A 211 21.24 -16.61 -18.83
N LEU A 212 20.06 -16.07 -19.14
CA LEU A 212 19.41 -16.23 -20.45
C LEU A 212 19.12 -14.88 -21.08
N ASN A 213 19.26 -14.81 -22.40
CA ASN A 213 18.78 -13.68 -23.21
C ASN A 213 17.38 -13.96 -23.79
N PRO A 214 16.58 -12.91 -24.03
CA PRO A 214 15.32 -13.06 -24.77
C PRO A 214 15.56 -13.71 -26.14
N GLY A 215 14.75 -14.72 -26.47
CA GLY A 215 14.81 -15.47 -27.72
C GLY A 215 15.71 -16.71 -27.69
N GLU A 216 16.54 -16.90 -26.65
CA GLU A 216 17.33 -18.12 -26.45
C GLU A 216 16.43 -19.31 -26.14
N ALA A 217 16.97 -20.52 -26.29
CA ALA A 217 16.25 -21.77 -26.06
C ALA A 217 16.43 -22.27 -24.62
N ALA A 218 15.35 -22.69 -23.98
CA ALA A 218 15.38 -23.47 -22.74
C ALA A 218 14.60 -24.76 -22.91
N TRP A 219 15.22 -25.88 -22.52
CA TRP A 219 14.56 -27.18 -22.49
C TRP A 219 13.98 -27.40 -21.10
N ILE A 220 12.76 -27.92 -21.06
CA ILE A 220 12.05 -28.24 -19.82
C ILE A 220 11.48 -29.64 -19.94
N GLU A 221 11.31 -30.30 -18.79
CA GLU A 221 10.58 -31.56 -18.70
C GLU A 221 9.12 -31.39 -19.14
N ASP A 222 8.50 -32.48 -19.60
CA ASP A 222 7.08 -32.55 -19.91
C ASP A 222 6.50 -33.88 -19.41
N PRO A 223 5.69 -33.86 -18.33
CA PRO A 223 5.21 -32.68 -17.58
C PRO A 223 6.27 -32.05 -16.67
N CYS A 224 6.25 -30.71 -16.52
CA CYS A 224 7.06 -29.98 -15.52
C CYS A 224 6.21 -29.18 -14.53
N TYR A 225 6.89 -28.59 -13.53
CA TYR A 225 6.30 -27.53 -12.70
C TYR A 225 5.82 -26.35 -13.55
N GLN A 226 4.52 -26.05 -13.51
CA GLN A 226 3.89 -25.07 -14.42
C GLN A 226 4.49 -23.65 -14.31
N GLN A 227 4.96 -23.24 -13.14
CA GLN A 227 5.52 -21.89 -12.98
C GLN A 227 6.86 -21.73 -13.69
N THR A 228 7.57 -22.84 -13.97
CA THR A 228 8.78 -22.83 -14.80
C THR A 228 8.50 -22.25 -16.18
N GLN A 229 7.44 -22.74 -16.83
CA GLN A 229 7.04 -22.26 -18.15
C GLN A 229 6.74 -20.76 -18.10
N ARG A 230 5.99 -20.30 -17.09
CA ARG A 230 5.62 -18.87 -16.97
C ARG A 230 6.81 -17.97 -16.77
N VAL A 231 7.74 -18.36 -15.90
CA VAL A 231 8.95 -17.58 -15.62
C VAL A 231 9.81 -17.46 -16.86
N LEU A 232 9.99 -18.56 -17.61
CA LEU A 232 10.76 -18.55 -18.85
C LEU A 232 10.07 -17.73 -19.95
N SER A 233 8.74 -17.84 -20.10
CA SER A 233 7.97 -16.99 -21.01
C SER A 233 8.09 -15.51 -20.66
N LEU A 234 8.05 -15.16 -19.36
CA LEU A 234 8.24 -13.79 -18.87
C LEU A 234 9.65 -13.26 -19.15
N ALA A 235 10.66 -14.13 -19.09
CA ALA A 235 12.03 -13.82 -19.48
C ALA A 235 12.21 -13.72 -21.02
N GLY A 236 11.17 -14.03 -21.80
CA GLY A 236 11.21 -13.98 -23.27
C GLY A 236 11.94 -15.16 -23.91
N VAL A 237 12.11 -16.25 -23.18
CA VAL A 237 12.86 -17.44 -23.61
C VAL A 237 11.95 -18.36 -24.44
N LYS A 238 12.51 -19.00 -25.48
CA LYS A 238 11.83 -20.02 -26.28
C LYS A 238 11.88 -21.36 -25.57
N ILE A 239 10.72 -21.85 -25.16
CA ILE A 239 10.60 -23.07 -24.35
C ILE A 239 10.42 -24.27 -25.28
N PHE A 240 11.20 -25.33 -25.04
CA PHE A 240 11.09 -26.61 -25.73
C PHE A 240 10.81 -27.72 -24.70
N PRO A 241 9.56 -28.21 -24.60
CA PRO A 241 9.24 -29.33 -23.73
C PRO A 241 9.90 -30.63 -24.22
N LYS A 242 10.34 -31.45 -23.27
CA LYS A 242 10.94 -32.78 -23.50
C LYS A 242 10.19 -33.80 -22.65
N ALA A 243 9.54 -34.73 -23.33
CA ALA A 243 8.79 -35.80 -22.68
C ALA A 243 9.71 -36.62 -21.78
N LEU A 244 9.24 -36.88 -20.56
CA LEU A 244 9.95 -37.73 -19.61
C LEU A 244 9.93 -39.20 -20.07
N ASP A 245 11.05 -39.89 -19.87
CA ASP A 245 11.10 -41.35 -20.04
C ASP A 245 11.04 -42.07 -18.68
N THR A 246 11.30 -43.38 -18.66
CA THR A 246 11.26 -44.18 -17.41
C THR A 246 12.31 -43.80 -16.37
N GLN A 247 13.34 -43.04 -16.74
CA GLN A 247 14.41 -42.56 -15.86
C GLN A 247 14.26 -41.08 -15.48
N GLY A 248 13.26 -40.40 -16.04
CA GLY A 248 13.15 -38.94 -16.00
C GLY A 248 13.65 -38.35 -17.30
#